data_AF-A0A1B8FNM1-F1
#
_entry.id   AF-A0A1B8FNM1-F1
#
_cell.length_a   1.000
_cell.length_b   1.000
_cell.length_c   1.000
_cell.angle_alpha   90.00
_cell.angle_beta   90.00
_cell.angle_gamma   90.00
#
_symmetry.space_group_name_H-M   'P 1'
#
loop_
_entity.id
_entity.type
_entity.pdbx_description
1 polymer ?
#
loop_
_entity_poly.entity_id
_entity_poly.type
_entity_poly.pdbx_seq_one_letter_code
_entity_poly.pdbx_strand_id
1 'polypeptide(L)'
;MANIIRSCAEPSDREIRLLTQDPGYCDETKGLIKDLGFEVVGGYGAGGFAEVDDETVVFSPFPRAPVKQVIADLARPLVFITLTGTTVWNARRKPYADPDSRRTKQMWEKYESWDFPVSSDSKQLGGSLHLLSGLTRIGE
;
A
#
# COMPACT_ATOMS: atom_id res chain seq x y z
N MET A 1 7.52 13.87 -0.30
CA MET A 1 7.64 12.40 -0.28
C MET A 1 8.58 11.89 -1.36
N ALA A 2 8.33 12.18 -2.64
CA ALA A 2 9.12 11.63 -3.75
C ALA A 2 10.62 11.95 -3.68
N ASN A 3 10.98 13.20 -3.36
CA ASN A 3 12.39 13.59 -3.22
C ASN A 3 13.11 12.85 -2.09
N ILE A 4 12.41 12.53 -0.99
CA ILE A 4 12.97 11.77 0.12
C ILE A 4 13.23 10.32 -0.32
N ILE A 5 12.25 9.70 -0.97
CA ILE A 5 12.38 8.32 -1.48
C ILE A 5 13.55 8.21 -2.46
N ARG A 6 13.63 9.15 -3.43
CA ARG A 6 14.74 9.20 -4.39
C ARG A 6 16.09 9.46 -3.70
N SER A 7 16.14 10.26 -2.63
CA SER A 7 17.39 10.52 -1.89
C SER A 7 17.89 9.34 -1.07
N CYS A 8 17.01 8.39 -0.74
CA CYS A 8 17.38 7.15 -0.05
C CYS A 8 17.77 6.02 -1.01
N ALA A 9 17.59 6.22 -2.32
CA ALA A 9 18.03 5.26 -3.33
C ALA A 9 19.54 5.38 -3.54
N GLU A 10 20.25 4.25 -3.55
CA GLU A 10 21.61 4.22 -4.08
C GLU A 10 21.60 4.73 -5.53
N PRO A 11 22.63 5.46 -5.98
CA PRO A 11 22.77 5.87 -7.37
C PRO A 11 22.97 4.62 -8.25
N SER A 12 21.86 4.02 -8.64
CA SER A 12 21.78 2.95 -9.62
C SER A 12 21.10 3.50 -10.88
N ASP A 13 21.33 2.87 -12.03
CA ASP A 13 20.70 3.25 -13.30
C ASP A 13 19.16 3.05 -13.32
N ARG A 14 18.55 2.56 -12.23
CA ARG A 14 17.09 2.36 -12.12
C ARG A 14 16.46 3.42 -11.24
N GLU A 15 15.68 4.29 -11.85
CA GLU A 15 14.84 5.27 -11.14
C GLU A 15 13.72 4.55 -10.36
N ILE A 16 13.55 4.89 -9.07
CA ILE A 16 12.39 4.44 -8.28
C ILE A 16 11.14 5.13 -8.82
N ARG A 17 10.24 4.33 -9.40
CA ARG A 17 8.92 4.79 -9.84
C ARG A 17 7.96 4.86 -8.66
N LEU A 18 7.17 5.92 -8.62
CA LEU A 18 6.16 6.16 -7.59
C LEU A 18 4.80 6.12 -8.24
N LEU A 19 4.07 5.01 -8.08
CA LEU A 19 2.79 4.80 -8.72
C LEU A 19 1.66 4.99 -7.70
N THR A 20 0.53 5.53 -8.14
CA THR A 20 -0.69 5.54 -7.34
C THR A 20 -1.93 5.30 -8.18
N GLN A 21 -2.93 4.69 -7.57
CA GLN A 21 -4.22 4.44 -8.18
C GLN A 21 -5.33 4.57 -7.12
N ASP A 22 -6.28 5.45 -7.38
CA ASP A 22 -7.57 5.48 -6.69
C ASP A 22 -8.65 5.88 -7.70
N PRO A 23 -9.70 5.05 -7.91
CA PRO A 23 -10.83 5.40 -8.78
C PRO A 23 -11.57 6.68 -8.38
N GLY A 24 -11.41 7.13 -7.11
CA GLY A 24 -12.01 8.34 -6.57
C GLY A 24 -11.24 9.62 -6.85
N TYR A 25 -10.05 9.57 -7.48
CA TYR A 25 -9.31 10.79 -7.81
C TYR A 25 -10.05 11.61 -8.89
N CYS A 26 -10.40 12.85 -8.55
CA CYS A 26 -10.78 13.87 -9.53
C CYS A 26 -9.53 14.41 -10.25
N ASP A 27 -9.73 15.16 -11.34
CA ASP A 27 -8.62 15.61 -12.18
C ASP A 27 -7.70 16.60 -11.46
N GLU A 28 -8.23 17.42 -10.56
CA GLU A 28 -7.43 18.30 -9.69
C GLU A 28 -6.52 17.49 -8.77
N THR A 29 -7.05 16.41 -8.16
CA THR A 29 -6.27 15.52 -7.29
C THR A 29 -5.17 14.82 -8.07
N LYS A 30 -5.47 14.35 -9.30
CA LYS A 30 -4.47 13.74 -10.18
C LYS A 30 -3.36 14.73 -10.54
N GLY A 31 -3.71 16.00 -10.80
CA GLY A 31 -2.74 17.07 -11.07
C GLY A 31 -1.77 17.26 -9.91
N LEU A 32 -2.31 17.48 -8.71
CA LEU A 32 -1.49 17.67 -7.49
C LEU A 32 -0.56 16.48 -7.21
N ILE A 33 -1.05 15.25 -7.38
CA ILE A 33 -0.27 14.03 -7.18
C ILE A 33 0.87 13.92 -8.20
N LYS A 34 0.62 14.28 -9.46
CA LYS A 34 1.65 14.31 -10.51
C LYS A 34 2.73 15.36 -10.23
N ASP A 35 2.34 16.54 -9.75
CA ASP A 35 3.27 17.60 -9.35
C ASP A 35 4.17 17.16 -8.18
N LEU A 36 3.68 16.24 -7.33
CA LEU A 36 4.46 15.61 -6.27
C LEU A 36 5.39 14.49 -6.77
N GLY A 37 5.37 14.18 -8.07
CA GLY A 37 6.25 13.20 -8.72
C GLY A 37 5.71 11.77 -8.76
N PHE A 38 4.41 11.56 -8.56
CA PHE A 38 3.77 10.26 -8.73
C PHE A 38 3.18 10.09 -10.13
N GLU A 39 3.26 8.88 -10.67
CA GLU A 39 2.51 8.46 -11.83
C GLU A 39 1.12 7.97 -11.38
N VAL A 40 0.06 8.62 -11.86
CA VAL A 40 -1.31 8.12 -11.65
C VAL A 40 -1.60 7.05 -12.71
N VAL A 41 -1.73 5.81 -12.28
CA VAL A 41 -2.01 4.65 -13.15
C VAL A 41 -3.46 4.18 -13.01
N GLY A 42 -3.93 3.35 -13.95
CA GLY A 42 -5.22 2.69 -13.83
C GLY A 42 -6.44 3.63 -13.90
N GLY A 43 -6.35 4.73 -14.66
CA GLY A 43 -7.48 5.66 -14.90
C GLY A 43 -8.74 4.99 -15.45
N TYR A 44 -8.62 3.78 -16.01
CA TYR A 44 -9.70 2.85 -16.28
C TYR A 44 -9.27 1.44 -15.84
N GLY A 45 -9.95 0.85 -14.85
CA GLY A 45 -9.73 -0.55 -14.44
C GLY A 45 -8.65 -0.74 -13.36
N ALA A 46 -7.80 -1.75 -13.54
CA ALA A 46 -6.98 -2.34 -12.47
C ALA A 46 -5.46 -2.30 -12.79
N GLY A 47 -5.03 -1.34 -13.62
CA GLY A 47 -3.68 -1.28 -14.19
C GLY A 47 -2.55 -1.27 -13.17
N GLY A 48 -2.75 -0.66 -12.00
CA GLY A 48 -1.74 -0.65 -10.94
C GLY A 48 -1.35 -2.03 -10.43
N PHE A 49 -2.23 -3.04 -10.51
CA PHE A 49 -1.87 -4.41 -10.12
C PHE A 49 -0.88 -5.05 -11.10
N ALA A 50 -0.85 -4.64 -12.36
CA ALA A 50 0.08 -5.18 -13.35
C ALA A 50 1.52 -4.68 -13.14
N GLU A 51 1.69 -3.61 -12.35
CA GLU A 51 2.98 -3.02 -12.02
C GLU A 51 3.57 -3.61 -10.72
N VAL A 52 2.83 -4.47 -10.02
CA VAL A 52 3.29 -5.08 -8.77
C VAL A 52 4.07 -6.35 -9.07
N ASP A 53 5.31 -6.37 -8.60
CA ASP A 53 6.21 -7.53 -8.66
C ASP A 53 6.84 -7.83 -7.29
N ASP A 54 7.86 -8.68 -7.30
CA ASP A 54 8.57 -9.15 -6.11
C ASP A 54 9.57 -8.14 -5.53
N GLU A 55 9.92 -7.08 -6.26
CA GLU A 55 10.79 -5.98 -5.82
C GLU A 55 9.98 -4.74 -5.38
N THR A 56 8.65 -4.80 -5.52
CA THR A 56 7.75 -3.69 -5.23
C THR A 56 7.49 -3.49 -3.74
N VAL A 57 7.33 -2.23 -3.32
CA VAL A 57 6.74 -1.84 -2.03
C VAL A 57 5.29 -1.41 -2.25
N VAL A 58 4.35 -2.13 -1.62
CA VAL A 58 2.92 -1.83 -1.73
C VAL A 58 2.45 -1.06 -0.50
N PHE A 59 1.92 0.14 -0.70
CA PHE A 59 1.24 0.92 0.34
C PHE A 59 -0.26 0.96 0.06
N SER A 60 -1.05 0.22 0.85
CA SER A 60 -2.50 0.09 0.66
C SER A 60 -3.24 0.39 1.98
N PRO A 61 -3.31 1.66 2.40
CA PRO A 61 -4.00 2.06 3.61
C PRO A 61 -5.53 2.10 3.39
N PHE A 62 -6.30 1.46 4.27
CA PHE A 62 -7.77 1.50 4.25
C PHE A 62 -8.41 1.21 2.87
N PRO A 63 -8.07 0.08 2.21
CA PRO A 63 -8.51 -0.17 0.85
C PRO A 63 -10.02 -0.44 0.77
N ARG A 64 -10.68 0.19 -0.21
CA ARG A 64 -12.08 -0.09 -0.57
C ARG A 64 -12.23 -1.19 -1.63
N ALA A 65 -11.12 -1.80 -2.02
CA ALA A 65 -11.03 -2.91 -2.96
C ALA A 65 -10.25 -4.08 -2.31
N PRO A 66 -10.38 -5.33 -2.82
CA PRO A 66 -9.71 -6.50 -2.26
C PRO A 66 -8.23 -6.58 -2.67
N VAL A 67 -7.43 -5.57 -2.32
CA VAL A 67 -6.03 -5.38 -2.76
C VAL A 67 -5.11 -6.53 -2.32
N LYS A 68 -5.08 -6.86 -1.02
CA LYS A 68 -4.27 -7.97 -0.46
C LYS A 68 -4.61 -9.28 -1.16
N GLN A 69 -5.90 -9.49 -1.40
CA GLN A 69 -6.42 -10.69 -2.04
C GLN A 69 -5.94 -10.81 -3.49
N VAL A 70 -6.11 -9.76 -4.31
CA VAL A 70 -5.64 -9.75 -5.70
C VAL A 70 -4.12 -9.94 -5.76
N ILE A 71 -3.35 -9.22 -4.93
CA ILE A 71 -1.89 -9.34 -4.92
C ILE A 71 -1.44 -10.73 -4.46
N ALA A 72 -2.14 -11.36 -3.50
CA ALA A 72 -1.83 -12.73 -3.06
C ALA A 72 -1.92 -13.76 -4.21
N ASP A 73 -2.68 -13.48 -5.26
CA ASP A 73 -2.75 -14.34 -6.44
C ASP A 73 -1.71 -13.95 -7.52
N LEU A 74 -1.25 -12.70 -7.54
CA LEU A 74 -0.41 -12.16 -8.62
C LEU A 74 1.09 -12.11 -8.32
N ALA A 75 1.49 -11.72 -7.10
CA ALA A 75 2.88 -11.39 -6.78
C ALA A 75 3.23 -11.60 -5.29
N ARG A 76 4.52 -11.48 -4.93
CA ARG A 76 4.98 -11.47 -3.53
C ARG A 76 5.85 -10.24 -3.27
N PRO A 77 5.25 -9.05 -3.07
CA PRO A 77 5.99 -7.80 -2.89
C PRO A 77 7.05 -7.88 -1.79
N LEU A 78 8.13 -7.11 -1.93
CA LEU A 78 9.18 -7.02 -0.92
C LEU A 78 8.64 -6.51 0.42
N VAL A 79 7.78 -5.48 0.37
CA VAL A 79 7.12 -4.91 1.55
C VAL A 79 5.66 -4.64 1.24
N PHE A 80 4.79 -4.95 2.19
CA PHE A 80 3.37 -4.64 2.13
C PHE A 80 2.94 -3.87 3.38
N ILE A 81 2.49 -2.63 3.22
CA ILE A 81 1.99 -1.78 4.31
C ILE A 81 0.47 -1.70 4.20
N THR A 82 -0.22 -2.22 5.21
CA THR A 82 -1.68 -2.36 5.20
C THR A 82 -2.22 -2.50 6.62
N LEU A 83 -3.53 -2.68 6.76
CA LEU A 83 -4.18 -3.01 8.03
C LEU A 83 -3.99 -4.51 8.33
N THR A 84 -3.44 -4.82 9.50
CA THR A 84 -3.34 -6.19 10.02
C THR A 84 -4.12 -6.35 11.32
N GLY A 85 -4.62 -7.57 11.60
CA GLY A 85 -5.16 -7.93 12.91
C GLY A 85 -6.50 -7.29 13.31
N THR A 86 -7.07 -6.40 12.50
CA THR A 86 -8.37 -5.78 12.77
C THR A 86 -9.29 -5.85 11.56
N THR A 87 -10.50 -6.37 11.76
CA THR A 87 -11.60 -6.08 10.84
C THR A 87 -12.02 -4.64 11.10
N VAL A 88 -11.48 -3.69 10.34
CA VAL A 88 -11.97 -2.32 10.40
C VAL A 88 -13.38 -2.32 9.80
N TRP A 89 -14.39 -2.00 10.59
CA TRP A 89 -15.76 -1.94 10.12
C TRP A 89 -16.03 -0.54 9.56
N ASN A 90 -16.61 -0.45 8.37
CA ASN A 90 -17.08 0.83 7.87
C ASN A 90 -18.30 1.32 8.67
N ALA A 91 -18.76 2.56 8.42
CA ALA A 91 -19.93 3.14 9.10
C ALA A 91 -21.23 2.32 8.98
N ARG A 92 -21.28 1.35 8.06
CA ARG A 92 -22.41 0.41 7.86
C ARG A 92 -22.18 -0.95 8.53
N ARG A 93 -21.21 -1.07 9.43
CA ARG A 93 -20.81 -2.32 10.11
C ARG A 93 -20.49 -3.46 9.14
N LYS A 94 -19.95 -3.15 7.96
CA LYS A 94 -19.37 -4.14 7.05
C LYS A 94 -17.85 -4.14 7.19
N PRO A 95 -17.17 -5.30 7.05
CA PRO A 95 -15.72 -5.32 6.97
C PRO A 95 -15.26 -4.32 5.90
N TYR A 96 -14.19 -3.58 6.17
CA TYR A 96 -13.47 -2.87 5.12
C TYR A 96 -13.09 -3.89 4.03
N ALA A 97 -13.13 -3.44 2.77
CA ALA A 97 -13.30 -4.31 1.60
C ALA A 97 -12.23 -5.38 1.39
N ASP A 98 -11.14 -5.35 2.15
CA ASP A 98 -9.99 -6.23 2.01
C ASP A 98 -9.70 -7.04 3.29
N PRO A 99 -10.65 -7.87 3.77
CA PRO A 99 -10.41 -8.73 4.91
C PRO A 99 -9.41 -9.83 4.57
N ASP A 100 -8.70 -10.34 5.58
CA ASP A 100 -7.84 -11.50 5.37
C ASP A 100 -8.66 -12.75 5.00
N SER A 101 -8.19 -13.43 3.97
CA SER A 101 -8.71 -14.70 3.48
C SER A 101 -7.67 -15.80 3.66
N ARG A 102 -8.02 -17.05 3.36
CA ARG A 102 -7.08 -18.18 3.47
C ARG A 102 -5.77 -17.93 2.70
N ARG A 103 -5.87 -17.40 1.48
CA ARG A 103 -4.72 -17.10 0.62
C ARG A 103 -3.84 -15.96 1.15
N THR A 104 -4.42 -14.91 1.73
CA THR A 104 -3.62 -13.80 2.27
C THR A 104 -2.91 -14.25 3.54
N LYS A 105 -3.58 -15.04 4.40
CA LYS A 105 -2.95 -15.67 5.57
C LYS A 105 -1.76 -16.55 5.18
N GLN A 106 -1.91 -17.40 4.16
CA GLN A 106 -0.82 -18.22 3.63
C GLN A 106 0.33 -17.38 3.06
N MET A 107 0.02 -16.27 2.38
CA MET A 107 1.05 -15.34 1.93
C MET A 107 1.83 -14.76 3.12
N TRP A 108 1.14 -14.34 4.18
CA TRP A 108 1.74 -13.74 5.37
C TRP A 108 2.65 -14.68 6.18
N GLU A 109 2.54 -16.00 6.01
CA GLU A 109 3.49 -16.95 6.61
C GLU A 109 4.94 -16.73 6.14
N LYS A 110 5.12 -16.09 4.97
CA LYS A 110 6.43 -15.72 4.42
C LYS A 110 6.86 -14.28 4.74
N TYR A 111 6.18 -13.59 5.65
CA TYR A 111 6.43 -12.19 5.97
C TYR A 111 6.64 -11.99 7.47
N GLU A 112 7.56 -11.10 7.81
CA GLU A 112 7.74 -10.58 9.17
C GLU A 112 6.94 -9.27 9.31
N SER A 113 6.13 -9.19 10.36
CA SER A 113 5.30 -8.01 10.66
C SER A 113 6.00 -7.04 11.58
N TRP A 114 5.83 -5.75 11.33
CA TRP A 114 6.30 -4.65 12.17
C TRP A 114 5.27 -3.53 12.28
N ASP A 115 5.32 -2.78 13.38
CA ASP A 115 4.41 -1.66 13.62
C ASP A 115 4.76 -0.46 12.75
N PHE A 116 3.78 0.09 12.03
CA PHE A 116 4.03 1.23 11.17
C PHE A 116 4.50 2.45 12.00
N PRO A 117 5.65 3.08 11.66
CA PRO A 117 6.21 4.15 12.48
C PRO A 117 5.38 5.42 12.30
N VAL A 118 4.57 5.73 13.32
CA VAL A 118 3.76 6.96 13.38
C VAL A 118 4.34 7.89 14.43
N SER A 119 4.59 9.15 14.06
CA SER A 119 5.05 10.17 15.00
C SER A 119 4.04 10.37 16.14
N SER A 120 4.52 10.75 17.32
CA SER A 120 3.68 11.08 18.48
C SER A 120 2.59 12.09 18.15
N ASP A 121 2.93 13.11 17.36
CA ASP A 121 2.02 14.19 16.97
C ASP A 121 0.89 13.66 16.08
N SER A 122 1.21 12.74 15.15
CA SER A 122 0.21 12.11 14.27
C SER A 122 -0.76 11.21 15.04
N LYS A 123 -0.32 10.60 16.16
CA LYS A 123 -1.20 9.83 17.05
C LYS A 123 -2.16 10.74 17.83
N GLN A 124 -1.68 11.90 18.28
CA GLN A 124 -2.48 12.87 19.05
C GLN A 124 -3.55 13.55 18.19
N LEU A 125 -3.31 13.71 16.89
CA LEU A 125 -4.29 14.25 15.93
C LEU A 125 -5.42 13.26 15.58
N GLY A 126 -5.50 12.09 16.24
CA GLY A 126 -6.53 11.10 16.00
C GLY A 126 -6.44 10.40 14.63
N GLY A 127 -5.27 10.49 13.98
CA GLY A 127 -5.05 9.87 12.68
C GLY A 127 -5.04 8.34 12.77
N SER A 128 -5.59 7.66 11.76
CA SER A 128 -5.70 6.18 11.76
C SER A 128 -4.42 5.45 11.34
N LEU A 129 -3.33 6.16 11.00
CA LEU A 129 -2.08 5.54 10.52
C LEU A 129 -1.48 4.54 11.51
N HIS A 130 -1.76 4.69 12.81
CA HIS A 130 -1.29 3.76 13.86
C HIS A 130 -1.93 2.37 13.78
N LEU A 131 -2.98 2.21 12.96
CA LEU A 131 -3.62 0.93 12.68
C LEU A 131 -2.90 0.15 11.56
N LEU A 132 -1.97 0.80 10.86
CA LEU A 132 -1.19 0.16 9.81
C LEU A 132 -0.05 -0.65 10.41
N SER A 133 0.29 -1.72 9.72
CA SER A 133 1.49 -2.51 9.97
C SER A 133 2.20 -2.72 8.63
N GLY A 134 3.53 -2.80 8.71
CA GLY A 134 4.33 -3.24 7.58
C GLY A 134 4.63 -4.73 7.68
N LEU A 135 4.66 -5.37 6.52
CA LEU A 135 4.97 -6.78 6.35
C LEU A 135 6.15 -6.83 5.39
N THR A 136 7.31 -7.29 5.85
CA THR A 136 8.51 -7.46 5.01
C THR A 136 8.65 -8.93 4.66
N ARG A 137 8.79 -9.24 3.37
CA ARG A 137 8.98 -10.62 2.91
C ARG A 137 10.29 -11.17 3.48
N ILE A 138 10.22 -12.33 4.12
CA ILE A 138 11.40 -13.05 4.61
C ILE A 138 12.05 -13.68 3.37
N GLY A 139 13.34 -13.44 3.16
CA GLY A 139 14.08 -14.02 2.04
C GLY A 139 14.05 -15.55 2.10
N GLU A 140 14.04 -16.20 0.93
CA GLU A 140 14.28 -17.65 0.84
C GLU A 140 15.74 -17.99 1.09
#